data_AF-A0AAD9J5X3-F1
#
_entry.id   AF-A0AAD9J5X3-F1
#
_cell.length_a   1.000
_cell.length_b   1.000
_cell.length_c   1.000
_cell.angle_alpha   90.00
_cell.angle_beta   90.00
_cell.angle_gamma   90.00
#
_symmetry.space_group_name_H-M   'P 1'
#
loop_
_entity.id
_entity.type
_entity.pdbx_description
1 polymer ?
#
loop_
_entity_poly.entity_id
_entity_poly.type
_entity_poly.pdbx_seq_one_letter_code
_entity_poly.pdbx_strand_id
1 'polypeptide(L)'
;MHSSIRATVSACHIAVSLPYPCQQCSEVVYCSKQCQLESWPVHSVECKNLSLLAEDWVYKLGHLALLAVISAPREMLQSASVLEASDEGNTSYHRFCQLVTHEKDREPDSNIQLVTMAVYLTEVLKSVQFLKDLEEKLVCQHILHALQIVQCNGIALTQMLNTDQFHHSKPQSIGQAVCLALALANHSCDPDMELCFYGNRCIARVVKVVDTGSQLCYDYGPVFTLQGKTERKKYLQENYYFTCNCAACRNDWPLFGELNETRLTLKCQKCHQSLPLLATSDVITCKRCDEQLSVGMTLTELSKSHDEYALASKRASCGKLLEALPVLVRHLERLDSFVCEPWKEFYSCQATIKQCYRLLGAKYGQNCGILC
;
A
#
# COMPACT_ATOMS: atom_id res chain seq x y z
N MET A 1 -19.76 15.08 9.16
CA MET A 1 -19.66 15.07 7.68
C MET A 1 -19.75 13.62 7.28
N HIS A 2 -20.95 13.17 6.90
CA HIS A 2 -21.23 11.76 6.67
C HIS A 2 -20.36 11.22 5.55
N SER A 3 -19.58 10.19 5.88
CA SER A 3 -18.82 9.26 5.04
C SER A 3 -19.79 8.47 4.15
N SER A 4 -20.49 9.17 3.25
CA SER A 4 -21.44 8.51 2.39
C SER A 4 -20.71 7.57 1.43
N ILE A 5 -21.21 6.34 1.31
CA ILE A 5 -20.94 5.36 0.25
C ILE A 5 -21.19 5.94 -1.17
N ARG A 6 -21.62 7.20 -1.27
CA ARG A 6 -21.86 7.93 -2.51
C ARG A 6 -20.58 8.04 -3.33
N ALA A 7 -20.58 7.29 -4.42
CA ALA A 7 -19.68 7.43 -5.56
C ALA A 7 -18.28 6.83 -5.39
N THR A 8 -18.18 5.55 -5.03
CA THR A 8 -17.07 4.74 -5.54
C THR A 8 -17.64 3.62 -6.40
N VAL A 9 -17.21 3.57 -7.66
CA VAL A 9 -17.65 2.57 -8.63
C VAL A 9 -17.30 1.18 -8.12
N SER A 10 -18.31 0.41 -7.73
CA SER A 10 -18.17 -0.83 -6.95
C SER A 10 -17.32 -1.92 -7.64
N ALA A 11 -17.24 -1.94 -8.97
CA ALA A 11 -16.50 -2.99 -9.70
C ALA A 11 -15.11 -2.55 -10.24
N CYS A 12 -14.96 -1.31 -10.70
CA CYS A 12 -13.73 -0.87 -11.40
C CYS A 12 -13.00 0.30 -10.73
N HIS A 13 -13.61 0.95 -9.73
CA HIS A 13 -13.01 2.06 -8.96
C HIS A 13 -12.52 3.25 -9.82
N ILE A 14 -13.14 3.47 -10.98
CA ILE A 14 -12.84 4.58 -11.89
C ILE A 14 -13.81 5.74 -11.62
N ALA A 15 -13.31 6.98 -11.55
CA ALA A 15 -14.17 8.16 -11.50
C ALA A 15 -14.91 8.36 -12.83
N VAL A 16 -16.23 8.58 -12.75
CA VAL A 16 -17.12 8.62 -13.93
C VAL A 16 -17.86 9.94 -14.01
N SER A 17 -17.90 10.53 -15.19
CA SER A 17 -18.68 11.75 -15.48
C SER A 17 -20.18 11.47 -15.61
N LEU A 18 -20.55 10.25 -16.02
CA LEU A 18 -21.93 9.79 -16.16
C LEU A 18 -22.10 8.43 -15.45
N PRO A 19 -22.48 8.42 -14.16
CA PRO A 19 -22.68 7.19 -13.41
C PRO A 19 -23.90 6.42 -13.91
N TYR A 20 -23.78 5.10 -13.99
CA TYR A 20 -24.89 4.16 -14.16
C TYR A 20 -25.39 3.72 -12.77
N PRO A 21 -26.57 4.15 -12.30
CA PRO A 21 -27.00 3.89 -10.94
C PRO A 21 -27.50 2.46 -10.73
N CYS A 22 -27.38 1.96 -9.50
CA CYS A 22 -28.16 0.80 -9.08
C CYS A 22 -29.67 1.11 -9.21
N GLN A 23 -30.45 0.14 -9.67
CA GLN A 23 -31.89 0.29 -9.84
C GLN A 23 -32.68 -0.06 -8.56
N GLN A 24 -31.99 -0.55 -7.52
CA GLN A 24 -32.61 -1.00 -6.26
C GLN A 24 -32.19 -0.19 -5.03
N CYS A 25 -31.11 0.59 -5.09
CA CYS A 25 -30.65 1.47 -4.01
C CYS A 25 -30.10 2.80 -4.52
N SER A 26 -30.05 3.81 -3.67
CA SER A 26 -29.46 5.13 -3.94
C SER A 26 -27.95 5.22 -3.67
N GLU A 27 -27.35 4.16 -3.10
CA GLU A 27 -26.01 4.26 -2.51
C GLU A 27 -24.88 3.93 -3.50
N VAL A 28 -25.13 3.07 -4.48
CA VAL A 28 -24.09 2.57 -5.41
C VAL A 28 -24.33 3.03 -6.84
N VAL A 29 -23.24 3.45 -7.47
CA VAL A 29 -23.17 3.78 -8.89
C VAL A 29 -22.05 2.99 -9.57
N TYR A 30 -22.19 2.79 -10.87
CA TYR A 30 -21.25 2.04 -11.71
C TYR A 30 -20.75 2.91 -12.87
N CYS A 31 -19.63 2.54 -13.49
CA CYS A 31 -19.19 3.20 -14.73
C CYS A 31 -19.98 2.76 -15.96
N SER A 32 -20.61 1.58 -15.89
CA SER A 32 -21.32 0.96 -17.01
C SER A 32 -22.29 -0.09 -16.51
N LYS A 33 -23.23 -0.49 -17.38
CA LYS A 33 -24.10 -1.65 -17.14
C LYS A 33 -23.29 -2.95 -16.93
N GLN A 34 -22.15 -3.10 -17.60
CA GLN A 34 -21.30 -4.27 -17.44
C GLN A 34 -20.76 -4.38 -16.01
N CYS A 35 -20.24 -3.29 -15.45
CA CYS A 35 -19.77 -3.25 -14.06
C CYS A 35 -20.89 -3.48 -13.04
N GLN A 36 -22.13 -3.07 -13.35
CA GLN A 36 -23.28 -3.42 -12.51
C GLN A 36 -23.51 -4.94 -12.53
N LEU A 37 -23.49 -5.58 -13.70
CA LEU A 37 -23.72 -7.02 -13.82
C LEU A 37 -22.63 -7.83 -13.11
N GLU A 38 -21.37 -7.42 -13.23
CA GLU A 38 -20.22 -8.08 -12.59
C GLU A 38 -20.24 -7.99 -11.06
N SER A 39 -20.67 -6.86 -10.51
CA SER A 39 -20.79 -6.68 -9.06
C SER A 39 -22.05 -7.30 -8.47
N TRP A 40 -23.07 -7.58 -9.29
CA TRP A 40 -24.39 -8.02 -8.84
C TRP A 40 -24.41 -9.25 -7.92
N PRO A 41 -23.60 -10.31 -8.14
CA PRO A 41 -23.58 -11.48 -7.26
C PRO A 41 -23.29 -11.14 -5.79
N VAL A 42 -22.50 -10.09 -5.56
CA VAL A 42 -22.16 -9.61 -4.22
C VAL A 42 -23.08 -8.47 -3.81
N HIS A 43 -23.22 -7.44 -4.66
CA HIS A 43 -24.00 -6.25 -4.36
C HIS A 43 -25.47 -6.57 -4.05
N SER A 44 -26.08 -7.55 -4.73
CA SER A 44 -27.48 -7.93 -4.48
C SER A 44 -27.77 -8.35 -3.03
N VAL A 45 -26.76 -8.86 -2.31
CA VAL A 45 -26.87 -9.26 -0.90
C VAL A 45 -26.83 -8.05 0.02
N GLU A 46 -25.94 -7.08 -0.22
CA GLU A 46 -25.80 -5.88 0.61
C GLU A 46 -26.74 -4.73 0.21
N CYS A 47 -27.32 -4.74 -1.00
CA CYS A 47 -28.00 -3.62 -1.64
C CYS A 47 -29.04 -2.93 -0.73
N LYS A 48 -29.83 -3.71 0.01
CA LYS A 48 -30.89 -3.21 0.91
C LYS A 48 -30.37 -2.70 2.26
N ASN A 49 -29.15 -3.06 2.64
CA ASN A 49 -28.58 -2.84 3.96
C ASN A 49 -27.33 -1.94 3.92
N LEU A 50 -26.98 -1.33 2.79
CA LEU A 50 -25.80 -0.47 2.70
C LEU A 50 -25.81 0.72 3.67
N SER A 51 -26.98 1.25 4.01
CA SER A 51 -27.12 2.28 5.04
C SER A 51 -26.69 1.78 6.43
N LEU A 52 -26.97 0.51 6.74
CA LEU A 52 -26.54 -0.14 7.99
C LEU A 52 -25.02 -0.36 8.02
N LEU A 53 -24.41 -0.58 6.85
CA LEU A 53 -22.96 -0.76 6.69
C LEU A 53 -22.18 0.57 6.63
N ALA A 54 -22.88 1.70 6.47
CA ALA A 54 -22.30 3.05 6.41
C ALA A 54 -22.02 3.65 7.80
N GLU A 55 -22.42 2.97 8.88
CA GLU A 55 -22.14 3.40 10.26
C GLU A 55 -20.64 3.39 10.53
N ASP A 56 -20.10 4.48 11.11
CA ASP A 56 -18.64 4.69 11.24
C ASP A 56 -17.90 3.54 11.96
N TRP A 57 -18.57 2.84 12.88
CA TRP A 57 -18.00 1.73 13.65
C TRP A 57 -17.95 0.40 12.87
N VAL A 58 -18.73 0.27 11.80
CA VAL A 58 -18.73 -0.89 10.87
C VAL A 58 -17.96 -0.56 9.60
N TYR A 59 -17.92 0.71 9.23
CA TYR A 59 -17.45 1.19 7.94
C TYR A 59 -16.00 0.76 7.64
N LYS A 60 -15.70 0.56 6.35
CA LYS A 60 -14.45 0.00 5.77
C LYS A 60 -14.10 -1.43 6.24
N LEU A 61 -13.87 -1.62 7.54
CA LEU A 61 -13.44 -2.88 8.13
C LEU A 61 -14.54 -3.95 8.03
N GLY A 62 -15.72 -3.65 8.59
CA GLY A 62 -16.86 -4.55 8.57
C GLY A 62 -17.41 -4.77 7.17
N HIS A 63 -17.45 -3.72 6.35
CA HIS A 63 -17.90 -3.85 4.95
C HIS A 63 -16.98 -4.78 4.14
N LEU A 64 -15.65 -4.62 4.21
CA LEU A 64 -14.72 -5.48 3.48
C LEU A 64 -14.73 -6.93 3.99
N ALA A 65 -14.85 -7.14 5.30
CA ALA A 65 -15.01 -8.48 5.87
C ALA A 65 -16.30 -9.15 5.39
N LEU A 66 -17.41 -8.39 5.35
CA LEU A 66 -18.69 -8.87 4.82
C LEU A 66 -18.57 -9.26 3.34
N LEU A 67 -17.93 -8.43 2.52
CA LEU A 67 -17.70 -8.72 1.09
C LEU A 67 -16.87 -10.00 0.89
N ALA A 68 -15.85 -10.23 1.72
CA ALA A 68 -15.06 -11.46 1.67
C ALA A 68 -15.92 -12.71 1.94
N VAL A 69 -16.82 -12.63 2.92
CA VAL A 69 -17.73 -13.72 3.29
C VAL A 69 -18.82 -13.94 2.24
N ILE A 70 -19.42 -12.88 1.68
CA ILE A 70 -20.41 -12.99 0.61
C ILE A 70 -19.80 -13.62 -0.65
N SER A 71 -18.53 -13.30 -0.92
CA SER A 71 -17.80 -13.81 -2.09
C SER A 71 -17.25 -15.23 -1.89
N ALA A 72 -17.36 -15.80 -0.69
CA ALA A 72 -16.85 -17.13 -0.38
C ALA A 72 -17.72 -18.22 -1.03
N PRO A 73 -17.11 -19.36 -1.48
CA PRO A 73 -17.88 -20.54 -1.82
C PRO A 73 -18.73 -20.99 -0.63
N ARG A 74 -20.01 -21.28 -0.87
CA ARG A 74 -20.96 -21.63 0.20
C ARG A 74 -20.53 -22.87 0.99
N GLU A 75 -19.88 -23.83 0.34
CA GLU A 75 -19.37 -25.05 0.97
C GLU A 75 -18.27 -24.74 2.00
N MET A 76 -17.47 -23.69 1.76
CA MET A 76 -16.41 -23.27 2.68
C MET A 76 -16.96 -22.61 3.94
N LEU A 77 -18.08 -21.88 3.83
CA LEU A 77 -18.76 -21.25 4.97
C LEU A 77 -19.38 -22.27 5.92
N GLN A 78 -19.55 -23.53 5.49
CA GLN A 78 -20.04 -24.63 6.31
C GLN A 78 -18.93 -25.43 6.99
N SER A 79 -17.66 -25.04 6.85
CA SER A 79 -16.54 -25.71 7.51
C SER A 79 -15.75 -24.74 8.39
N ALA A 80 -15.55 -25.13 9.64
CA ALA A 80 -14.61 -24.46 10.54
C ALA A 80 -13.14 -24.76 10.18
N SER A 81 -12.85 -25.89 9.53
CA SER A 81 -11.48 -26.29 9.20
C SER A 81 -10.80 -25.34 8.20
N VAL A 82 -11.58 -24.59 7.42
CA VAL A 82 -11.05 -23.57 6.48
C VAL A 82 -10.38 -22.41 7.22
N LEU A 83 -10.78 -22.17 8.48
CA LEU A 83 -10.24 -21.13 9.34
C LEU A 83 -8.95 -21.58 10.06
N GLU A 84 -8.69 -22.89 10.09
CA GLU A 84 -7.50 -23.46 10.69
C GLU A 84 -6.30 -23.34 9.74
N ALA A 85 -5.10 -23.23 10.31
CA ALA A 85 -3.88 -23.13 9.52
C ALA A 85 -3.66 -24.41 8.71
N SER A 86 -3.59 -24.31 7.38
CA SER A 86 -3.32 -25.45 6.51
C SER A 86 -2.54 -25.07 5.24
N ASP A 87 -1.65 -25.97 4.82
CA ASP A 87 -0.91 -25.84 3.55
C ASP A 87 -1.73 -26.34 2.35
N GLU A 88 -2.91 -26.92 2.60
CA GLU A 88 -3.74 -27.61 1.61
C GLU A 88 -4.98 -26.78 1.24
N GLY A 89 -4.82 -25.83 0.32
CA GLY A 89 -5.96 -25.11 -0.23
C GLY A 89 -5.67 -24.32 -1.50
N ASN A 90 -6.44 -24.60 -2.54
CA ASN A 90 -6.22 -24.03 -3.88
C ASN A 90 -7.13 -22.83 -4.22
N THR A 91 -8.10 -22.48 -3.36
CA THR A 91 -9.01 -21.36 -3.63
C THR A 91 -8.50 -20.05 -3.05
N SER A 92 -8.94 -18.94 -3.63
CA SER A 92 -8.63 -17.59 -3.13
C SER A 92 -9.17 -17.34 -1.73
N TYR A 93 -10.35 -17.89 -1.39
CA TYR A 93 -10.94 -17.71 -0.06
C TYR A 93 -10.18 -18.50 1.01
N HIS A 94 -9.76 -19.74 0.72
CA HIS A 94 -8.90 -20.47 1.64
C HIS A 94 -7.61 -19.70 1.94
N ARG A 95 -6.92 -19.23 0.90
CA ARG A 95 -5.69 -18.41 1.06
C ARG A 95 -5.94 -17.11 1.83
N PHE A 96 -7.10 -16.49 1.66
CA PHE A 96 -7.51 -15.35 2.48
C PHE A 96 -7.63 -15.74 3.95
N CYS A 97 -8.28 -16.85 4.28
CA CYS A 97 -8.38 -17.37 5.65
C CYS A 97 -7.04 -17.75 6.28
N GLN A 98 -5.98 -17.95 5.49
CA GLN A 98 -4.62 -18.23 6.00
C GLN A 98 -3.81 -16.96 6.33
N LEU A 99 -4.35 -15.77 6.07
CA LEU A 99 -3.65 -14.52 6.38
C LEU A 99 -3.57 -14.26 7.89
N VAL A 100 -2.52 -13.53 8.30
CA VAL A 100 -2.24 -13.24 9.71
C VAL A 100 -3.37 -12.44 10.36
N THR A 101 -3.85 -12.90 11.52
CA THR A 101 -4.96 -12.29 12.26
C THR A 101 -4.52 -11.53 13.51
N HIS A 102 -3.36 -11.89 14.07
CA HIS A 102 -2.92 -11.49 15.41
C HIS A 102 -3.98 -11.71 16.51
N GLU A 103 -4.84 -12.74 16.35
CA GLU A 103 -5.94 -13.05 17.28
C GLU A 103 -5.45 -13.09 18.75
N LYS A 104 -4.30 -13.71 18.99
CA LYS A 104 -3.72 -13.94 20.32
C LYS A 104 -2.99 -12.73 20.89
N ASP A 105 -2.59 -11.77 20.06
CA ASP A 105 -1.84 -10.58 20.47
C ASP A 105 -2.77 -9.40 20.82
N ARG A 106 -4.07 -9.55 20.58
CA ARG A 106 -5.09 -8.53 20.79
C ARG A 106 -5.52 -8.44 22.25
N GLU A 107 -5.74 -7.22 22.71
CA GLU A 107 -6.39 -6.95 23.99
C GLU A 107 -7.84 -7.49 24.01
N PRO A 108 -8.34 -8.00 25.14
CA PRO A 108 -9.69 -8.56 25.25
C PRO A 108 -10.79 -7.61 24.76
N ASP A 109 -10.71 -6.32 25.10
CA ASP A 109 -11.69 -5.31 24.71
C ASP A 109 -11.76 -5.13 23.18
N SER A 110 -10.61 -5.16 22.50
CA SER A 110 -10.55 -5.09 21.04
C SER A 110 -11.20 -6.33 20.40
N ASN A 111 -10.98 -7.52 20.97
CA ASN A 111 -11.62 -8.73 20.49
C ASN A 111 -13.15 -8.70 20.69
N ILE A 112 -13.64 -8.17 21.81
CA ILE A 112 -15.09 -8.01 22.05
C ILE A 112 -15.74 -7.11 21.01
N GLN A 113 -15.07 -6.03 20.60
CA GLN A 113 -15.56 -5.14 19.55
C GLN A 113 -15.71 -5.87 18.20
N LEU A 114 -14.72 -6.68 17.82
CA LEU A 114 -14.80 -7.48 16.59
C LEU A 114 -15.89 -8.54 16.65
N VAL A 115 -16.06 -9.22 17.78
CA VAL A 115 -17.15 -10.20 17.98
C VAL A 115 -18.51 -9.51 17.87
N THR A 116 -18.66 -8.34 18.47
CA THR A 116 -19.91 -7.56 18.42
C THR A 116 -20.25 -7.17 16.98
N MET A 117 -19.26 -6.72 16.22
CA MET A 117 -19.41 -6.43 14.80
C MET A 117 -19.73 -7.68 13.98
N ALA A 118 -19.10 -8.82 14.27
CA ALA A 118 -19.38 -10.08 13.58
C ALA A 118 -20.84 -10.53 13.78
N VAL A 119 -21.35 -10.45 15.01
CA VAL A 119 -22.75 -10.75 15.32
C VAL A 119 -23.69 -9.78 14.58
N TYR A 120 -23.40 -8.49 14.62
CA TYR A 120 -24.17 -7.48 13.90
C TYR A 120 -24.24 -7.76 12.38
N LEU A 121 -23.10 -8.04 11.76
CA LEU A 121 -23.00 -8.35 10.34
C LEU A 121 -23.71 -9.67 9.99
N THR A 122 -23.70 -10.65 10.90
CA THR A 122 -24.46 -11.90 10.75
C THR A 122 -25.96 -11.62 10.69
N GLU A 123 -26.49 -10.76 11.57
CA GLU A 123 -27.90 -10.34 11.55
C GLU A 123 -28.25 -9.57 10.27
N VAL A 124 -27.33 -8.75 9.76
CA VAL A 124 -27.48 -8.09 8.44
C VAL A 124 -27.65 -9.13 7.33
N LEU A 125 -26.81 -10.18 7.28
CA LEU A 125 -26.94 -11.26 6.29
C LEU A 125 -28.22 -12.09 6.44
N LYS A 126 -28.66 -12.30 7.68
CA LYS A 126 -29.89 -13.01 8.00
C LYS A 126 -31.13 -12.28 7.47
N SER A 127 -31.16 -10.94 7.59
CA SER A 127 -32.28 -10.11 7.11
C SER A 127 -32.52 -10.20 5.60
N VAL A 128 -31.49 -10.57 4.82
CA VAL A 128 -31.55 -10.75 3.35
C VAL A 128 -31.57 -12.22 2.94
N GLN A 129 -31.80 -13.13 3.90
CA GLN A 129 -31.89 -14.58 3.68
C GLN A 129 -30.61 -15.22 3.09
N PHE A 130 -29.44 -14.58 3.25
CA PHE A 130 -28.17 -15.14 2.78
C PHE A 130 -27.84 -16.46 3.50
N LEU A 131 -28.24 -16.57 4.77
CA LEU A 131 -27.98 -17.72 5.66
C LEU A 131 -28.95 -18.91 5.48
N LYS A 132 -29.86 -18.89 4.51
CA LYS A 132 -30.95 -19.89 4.39
C LYS A 132 -30.48 -21.35 4.49
N ASP A 133 -29.30 -21.65 3.93
CA ASP A 133 -28.71 -22.98 3.87
C ASP A 133 -27.35 -23.05 4.61
N LEU A 134 -27.07 -22.10 5.50
CA LEU A 134 -25.78 -21.98 6.20
C LEU A 134 -26.00 -21.97 7.71
N GLU A 135 -25.06 -22.56 8.46
CA GLU A 135 -25.09 -22.49 9.93
C GLU A 135 -24.68 -21.08 10.39
N GLU A 136 -25.59 -20.38 11.07
CA GLU A 136 -25.40 -19.00 11.53
C GLU A 136 -24.10 -18.83 12.35
N LYS A 137 -23.81 -19.78 13.25
CA LYS A 137 -22.61 -19.76 14.08
C LYS A 137 -21.33 -19.84 13.25
N LEU A 138 -21.30 -20.68 12.23
CA LEU A 138 -20.13 -20.81 11.35
C LEU A 138 -19.93 -19.54 10.52
N VAL A 139 -21.00 -18.98 9.96
CA VAL A 139 -20.88 -17.72 9.20
C VAL A 139 -20.39 -16.58 10.10
N CYS A 140 -20.86 -16.50 11.35
CA CYS A 140 -20.35 -15.54 12.32
C CYS A 140 -18.85 -15.73 12.61
N GLN A 141 -18.37 -16.97 12.72
CA GLN A 141 -16.93 -17.27 12.86
C GLN A 141 -16.13 -16.82 11.62
N HIS A 142 -16.64 -17.09 10.41
CA HIS A 142 -16.02 -16.62 9.16
C HIS A 142 -15.95 -15.09 9.09
N ILE A 143 -16.99 -14.38 9.54
CA ILE A 143 -16.99 -12.92 9.62
C ILE A 143 -15.96 -12.42 10.63
N LEU A 144 -15.92 -13.00 11.84
CA LEU A 144 -14.95 -12.63 12.87
C LEU A 144 -13.51 -12.82 12.38
N HIS A 145 -13.23 -13.94 11.72
CA HIS A 145 -11.93 -14.24 11.15
C HIS A 145 -11.57 -13.22 10.05
N ALA A 146 -12.51 -12.94 9.14
CA ALA A 146 -12.33 -11.94 8.08
C ALA A 146 -12.07 -10.54 8.65
N LEU A 147 -12.74 -10.14 9.73
CA LEU A 147 -12.50 -8.87 10.43
C LEU A 147 -11.06 -8.79 10.96
N GLN A 148 -10.58 -9.85 11.62
CA GLN A 148 -9.21 -9.88 12.14
C GLN A 148 -8.18 -9.84 11.00
N ILE A 149 -8.43 -10.54 9.90
CA ILE A 149 -7.58 -10.51 8.69
C ILE A 149 -7.53 -9.10 8.10
N VAL A 150 -8.69 -8.48 7.84
CA VAL A 150 -8.76 -7.18 7.17
C VAL A 150 -8.03 -6.10 7.97
N GLN A 151 -8.11 -6.14 9.31
CA GLN A 151 -7.41 -5.17 10.15
C GLN A 151 -5.87 -5.22 9.97
N CYS A 152 -5.30 -6.39 9.70
CA CYS A 152 -3.85 -6.58 9.59
C CYS A 152 -3.34 -6.63 8.14
N ASN A 153 -4.20 -6.92 7.16
CA ASN A 153 -3.82 -7.17 5.77
C ASN A 153 -4.52 -6.22 4.77
N GLY A 154 -5.42 -5.36 5.26
CA GLY A 154 -6.13 -4.39 4.46
C GLY A 154 -5.20 -3.29 3.94
N ILE A 155 -5.22 -3.06 2.64
CA ILE A 155 -4.54 -1.94 1.99
C ILE A 155 -5.56 -0.88 1.57
N ALA A 156 -5.18 0.39 1.69
CA ALA A 156 -6.01 1.47 1.20
C ALA A 156 -6.01 1.48 -0.33
N LEU A 157 -7.20 1.40 -0.94
CA LEU A 157 -7.38 1.71 -2.36
C LEU A 157 -7.31 3.23 -2.50
N THR A 158 -6.41 3.72 -3.34
CA THR A 158 -6.21 5.16 -3.51
C THR A 158 -6.38 5.62 -4.95
N GLN A 159 -7.01 6.78 -5.12
CA GLN A 159 -7.07 7.50 -6.39
C GLN A 159 -6.33 8.84 -6.27
N MET A 160 -5.68 9.30 -7.33
CA MET A 160 -5.05 10.62 -7.34
C MET A 160 -6.06 11.74 -7.62
N LEU A 161 -6.01 12.79 -6.80
CA LEU A 161 -6.72 14.06 -7.03
C LEU A 161 -5.79 15.11 -7.65
N ASN A 162 -6.36 16.16 -8.25
CA ASN A 162 -5.63 17.32 -8.81
C ASN A 162 -4.47 16.91 -9.73
N THR A 163 -4.74 15.97 -10.64
CA THR A 163 -3.72 15.31 -11.49
C THR A 163 -3.07 16.25 -12.51
N ASP A 164 -3.59 17.46 -12.67
CA ASP A 164 -3.05 18.57 -13.45
C ASP A 164 -1.88 19.28 -12.75
N GLN A 165 -1.76 19.16 -11.42
CA GLN A 165 -0.76 19.87 -10.62
C GLN A 165 0.22 18.93 -9.93
N PHE A 166 1.36 18.62 -10.56
CA PHE A 166 2.32 17.60 -10.11
C PHE A 166 2.61 17.58 -8.60
N HIS A 167 2.92 18.73 -8.00
CA HIS A 167 3.25 18.85 -6.57
C HIS A 167 2.03 18.87 -5.64
N HIS A 168 0.85 19.20 -6.16
CA HIS A 168 -0.39 19.28 -5.39
C HIS A 168 -1.29 18.06 -5.59
N SER A 169 -0.97 17.15 -6.52
CA SER A 169 -1.68 15.89 -6.66
C SER A 169 -1.38 14.98 -5.50
N LYS A 170 -2.42 14.43 -4.87
CA LYS A 170 -2.30 13.61 -3.67
C LYS A 170 -3.16 12.36 -3.82
N PRO A 171 -2.71 11.21 -3.28
CA PRO A 171 -3.57 10.04 -3.17
C PRO A 171 -4.68 10.33 -2.16
N GLN A 172 -5.91 10.00 -2.51
CA GLN A 172 -7.06 9.96 -1.63
C GLN A 172 -7.51 8.51 -1.49
N SER A 173 -7.70 8.04 -0.26
CA SER A 173 -8.31 6.73 -0.02
C SER A 173 -9.78 6.76 -0.45
N ILE A 174 -10.14 5.84 -1.34
CA ILE A 174 -11.50 5.64 -1.86
C ILE A 174 -12.11 4.30 -1.40
N GLY A 175 -11.33 3.48 -0.70
CA GLY A 175 -11.76 2.18 -0.20
C GLY A 175 -10.62 1.39 0.43
N GLN A 176 -10.89 0.12 0.70
CA GLN A 176 -9.90 -0.86 1.16
C GLN A 176 -10.01 -2.13 0.33
N ALA A 177 -8.91 -2.87 0.24
CA ALA A 177 -8.86 -4.19 -0.37
C ALA A 177 -7.89 -5.08 0.40
N VAL A 178 -8.00 -6.39 0.19
CA VAL A 178 -6.99 -7.35 0.61
C VAL A 178 -6.37 -7.93 -0.65
N CYS A 179 -5.05 -7.75 -0.79
CA CYS A 179 -4.29 -8.30 -1.91
C CYS A 179 -3.43 -9.46 -1.39
N LEU A 180 -3.81 -10.69 -1.73
CA LEU A 180 -3.15 -11.91 -1.22
C LEU A 180 -1.63 -11.92 -1.46
N ALA A 181 -1.18 -11.40 -2.60
CA ALA A 181 0.25 -11.33 -2.91
C ALA A 181 1.00 -10.29 -2.06
N LEU A 182 0.36 -9.15 -1.75
CA LEU A 182 0.99 -8.08 -0.96
C LEU A 182 0.92 -8.35 0.54
N ALA A 183 -0.06 -9.13 1.01
CA ALA A 183 -0.14 -9.57 2.39
C ALA A 183 1.09 -10.39 2.85
N LEU A 184 1.90 -10.90 1.92
CA LEU A 184 3.17 -11.58 2.19
C LEU A 184 4.35 -10.62 2.38
N ALA A 185 4.24 -9.37 1.92
CA ALA A 185 5.33 -8.42 1.95
C ALA A 185 5.34 -7.67 3.29
N ASN A 186 6.51 -7.65 3.94
CA ASN A 186 6.70 -7.05 5.25
C ASN A 186 6.81 -5.52 5.18
N HIS A 187 6.76 -4.91 6.37
CA HIS A 187 6.92 -3.47 6.54
C HIS A 187 8.40 -3.03 6.57
N SER A 188 8.68 -1.87 5.95
CA SER A 188 9.83 -1.02 6.29
C SER A 188 9.42 0.45 6.34
N CYS A 189 9.95 1.22 7.29
CA CYS A 189 9.73 2.68 7.34
C CYS A 189 10.49 3.42 6.21
N ASP A 190 11.43 2.72 5.56
CA ASP A 190 12.08 3.07 4.31
C ASP A 190 11.82 1.94 3.29
N PRO A 191 10.67 1.96 2.61
CA PRO A 191 10.20 0.81 1.80
C PRO A 191 11.00 0.62 0.51
N ASP A 192 11.10 -0.62 0.04
CA ASP A 192 11.68 -0.97 -1.27
C ASP A 192 10.69 -0.74 -2.40
N MET A 193 9.39 -0.92 -2.11
CA MET A 193 8.31 -0.86 -3.08
C MET A 193 7.34 0.29 -2.79
N GLU A 194 6.81 0.85 -3.85
CA GLU A 194 5.67 1.77 -3.85
C GLU A 194 4.44 1.04 -4.41
N LEU A 195 3.29 1.22 -3.78
CA LEU A 195 2.02 0.72 -4.29
C LEU A 195 1.32 1.81 -5.12
N CYS A 196 0.94 1.48 -6.35
CA CYS A 196 0.18 2.35 -7.24
C CYS A 196 -1.03 1.61 -7.78
N PHE A 197 -2.17 2.29 -7.90
CA PHE A 197 -3.40 1.70 -8.42
C PHE A 197 -3.67 2.16 -9.86
N TYR A 198 -4.01 1.20 -10.71
CA TYR A 198 -4.41 1.38 -12.11
C TYR A 198 -5.81 0.79 -12.24
N GLY A 199 -6.84 1.62 -12.00
CA GLY A 199 -8.21 1.14 -11.81
C GLY A 199 -8.28 0.20 -10.60
N ASN A 200 -8.73 -1.03 -10.81
CA ASN A 200 -8.82 -2.06 -9.77
C ASN A 200 -7.53 -2.91 -9.59
N ARG A 201 -6.45 -2.61 -10.32
CA ARG A 201 -5.18 -3.34 -10.19
C ARG A 201 -4.22 -2.60 -9.27
N CYS A 202 -3.74 -3.28 -8.24
CA CYS A 202 -2.62 -2.82 -7.43
C CYS A 202 -1.31 -3.24 -8.10
N ILE A 203 -0.41 -2.28 -8.31
CA ILE A 203 0.93 -2.50 -8.85
C ILE A 203 1.94 -2.11 -7.78
N ALA A 204 2.70 -3.09 -7.29
CA ALA A 204 3.90 -2.84 -6.51
C ALA A 204 5.07 -2.60 -7.47
N ARG A 205 5.77 -1.47 -7.30
CA ARG A 205 6.96 -1.14 -8.09
C ARG A 205 8.12 -0.87 -7.15
N VAL A 206 9.27 -1.46 -7.45
CA VAL A 206 10.51 -1.15 -6.75
C VAL A 206 10.91 0.31 -7.02
N VAL A 207 11.28 1.03 -5.95
CA VAL A 207 11.62 2.46 -5.95
C VAL A 207 12.97 2.73 -5.30
N LYS A 208 13.83 1.72 -5.22
CA LYS A 208 15.25 1.81 -4.87
C LYS A 208 16.00 0.59 -5.42
N VAL A 209 17.33 0.64 -5.43
CA VAL A 209 18.12 -0.53 -5.83
C VAL A 209 17.94 -1.63 -4.78
N VAL A 210 17.72 -2.86 -5.24
CA VAL A 210 17.51 -4.03 -4.37
C VAL A 210 18.42 -5.17 -4.80
N ASP A 211 19.14 -5.75 -3.85
CA ASP A 211 20.05 -6.87 -4.12
C ASP A 211 19.26 -8.18 -4.29
N THR A 212 19.79 -9.07 -5.14
CA THR A 212 19.21 -10.41 -5.34
C THR A 212 19.14 -11.17 -4.02
N GLY A 213 17.98 -11.75 -3.71
CA GLY A 213 17.75 -12.48 -2.45
C GLY A 213 17.34 -11.60 -1.28
N SER A 214 17.31 -10.27 -1.44
CA SER A 214 16.78 -9.37 -0.40
C SER A 214 15.27 -9.49 -0.29
N GLN A 215 14.76 -9.35 0.94
CA GLN A 215 13.34 -9.23 1.18
C GLN A 215 12.82 -7.89 0.63
N LEU A 216 11.71 -7.93 -0.09
CA LEU A 216 11.01 -6.73 -0.54
C LEU A 216 9.97 -6.30 0.51
N CYS A 217 10.04 -5.04 0.90
CA CYS A 217 9.12 -4.43 1.86
C CYS A 217 8.38 -3.23 1.24
N TYR A 218 7.17 -2.97 1.74
CA TYR A 218 6.45 -1.72 1.50
C TYR A 218 6.07 -1.06 2.84
N ASP A 219 5.52 0.16 2.84
CA ASP A 219 5.12 0.80 4.07
C ASP A 219 3.68 0.44 4.45
N TYR A 220 3.42 0.24 5.75
CA TYR A 220 2.09 -0.06 6.28
C TYR A 220 1.39 1.24 6.72
N GLY A 221 1.77 2.38 6.12
CA GLY A 221 1.41 3.72 6.55
C GLY A 221 2.59 4.57 7.02
N PRO A 222 3.36 4.16 8.05
CA PRO A 222 4.39 5.02 8.63
C PRO A 222 5.70 4.98 7.84
N VAL A 223 6.16 6.15 7.40
CA VAL A 223 7.46 6.35 6.73
C VAL A 223 8.32 7.35 7.49
N PHE A 224 9.64 7.13 7.51
CA PHE A 224 10.54 7.95 8.32
C PHE A 224 10.63 9.41 7.86
N THR A 225 10.35 9.66 6.59
CA THR A 225 10.36 11.01 6.00
C THR A 225 9.26 11.90 6.54
N LEU A 226 8.19 11.34 7.12
CA LEU A 226 7.00 12.06 7.58
C LEU A 226 6.74 11.97 9.08
N GLN A 227 7.14 10.89 9.73
CA GLN A 227 6.80 10.60 11.14
C GLN A 227 8.03 10.17 11.92
N GLY A 228 8.13 10.54 13.20
CA GLY A 228 9.28 10.23 14.06
C GLY A 228 9.33 8.76 14.52
N LYS A 229 10.51 8.26 14.90
CA LYS A 229 10.71 6.84 15.26
C LYS A 229 9.73 6.32 16.32
N THR A 230 9.51 7.09 17.37
CA THR A 230 8.61 6.72 18.47
C THR A 230 7.16 6.56 17.98
N GLU A 231 6.69 7.51 17.17
CA GLU A 231 5.34 7.48 16.60
C GLU A 231 5.16 6.30 15.65
N ARG A 232 6.12 6.07 14.74
CA ARG A 232 6.08 4.93 13.81
C ARG A 232 6.03 3.60 14.54
N LYS A 233 6.88 3.41 15.56
CA LYS A 233 6.90 2.17 16.35
C LYS A 233 5.62 1.96 17.14
N LYS A 234 5.09 3.03 17.75
CA LYS A 234 3.81 2.99 18.47
C LYS A 234 2.68 2.56 17.52
N TYR A 235 2.58 3.20 16.35
CA TYR A 235 1.57 2.87 15.35
C TYR A 235 1.63 1.40 14.91
N LEU A 236 2.82 0.88 14.61
CA LEU A 236 2.98 -0.51 14.18
C LEU A 236 2.70 -1.50 15.30
N GLN A 237 3.06 -1.17 16.54
CA GLN A 237 2.74 -2.02 17.70
C GLN A 237 1.22 -2.08 17.94
N GLU A 238 0.52 -0.94 17.82
CA GLU A 238 -0.93 -0.85 18.06
C GLU A 238 -1.77 -1.49 16.95
N ASN A 239 -1.32 -1.43 15.69
CA ASN A 239 -2.11 -1.88 14.53
C ASN A 239 -1.64 -3.23 13.95
N TYR A 240 -0.37 -3.59 14.15
CA TYR A 240 0.25 -4.78 13.54
C TYR A 240 1.06 -5.63 14.55
N TYR A 241 1.04 -5.28 15.84
CA TYR A 241 1.57 -6.11 16.94
C TYR A 241 3.07 -6.43 16.85
N PHE A 242 3.85 -5.63 16.11
CA PHE A 242 5.30 -5.81 16.02
C PHE A 242 6.05 -4.48 16.19
N THR A 243 7.32 -4.60 16.61
CA THR A 243 8.25 -3.46 16.66
C THR A 243 9.19 -3.47 15.46
N CYS A 244 9.10 -2.42 14.62
CA CYS A 244 9.94 -2.30 13.43
C CYS A 244 11.44 -2.14 13.76
N ASN A 245 12.28 -2.90 13.06
CA ASN A 245 13.73 -2.89 13.17
C ASN A 245 14.44 -2.53 11.85
N CYS A 246 13.78 -1.81 10.92
CA CYS A 246 14.41 -1.35 9.67
C CYS A 246 15.57 -0.37 9.92
N ALA A 247 16.39 -0.10 8.89
CA ALA A 247 17.54 0.81 9.01
C ALA A 247 17.17 2.19 9.58
N ALA A 248 16.05 2.77 9.11
CA ALA A 248 15.54 4.05 9.61
C ALA A 248 15.20 4.02 11.11
N CYS A 249 14.67 2.90 11.62
CA CYS A 249 14.34 2.74 13.03
C CYS A 249 15.57 2.42 13.90
N ARG A 250 16.52 1.62 13.40
CA ARG A 250 17.77 1.29 14.12
C ARG A 250 18.63 2.53 14.34
N ASN A 251 18.79 3.32 13.28
CA ASN A 251 19.69 4.46 13.25
C ASN A 251 19.01 5.79 13.60
N ASP A 252 17.71 5.76 13.93
CA ASP A 252 16.92 6.95 14.28
C ASP A 252 17.03 8.06 13.23
N TRP A 253 16.74 7.71 11.98
CA TRP A 253 16.85 8.65 10.86
C TRP A 253 15.90 9.85 11.06
N PRO A 254 16.37 11.07 10.74
CA PRO A 254 15.61 12.30 10.94
C PRO A 254 14.50 12.45 9.87
N LEU A 255 13.58 13.39 10.11
CA LEU A 255 12.50 13.68 9.15
C LEU A 255 13.06 14.28 7.87
N PHE A 256 12.28 14.26 6.77
CA PHE A 256 12.75 14.76 5.48
C PHE A 256 13.25 16.21 5.52
N GLY A 257 12.57 17.08 6.28
CA GLY A 257 12.95 18.49 6.43
C GLY A 257 14.28 18.71 7.17
N GLU A 258 14.73 17.70 7.92
CA GLU A 258 15.93 17.71 8.76
C GLU A 258 17.10 16.97 8.11
N LEU A 259 16.88 16.31 6.96
CA LEU A 259 17.94 15.62 6.22
C LEU A 259 19.01 16.60 5.76
N ASN A 260 20.27 16.18 5.90
CA ASN A 260 21.43 16.99 5.57
C ASN A 260 21.61 17.09 4.04
N GLU A 261 21.98 18.28 3.56
CA GLU A 261 22.33 18.56 2.15
C GLU A 261 23.81 18.87 1.94
N THR A 262 24.57 19.02 3.03
CA THR A 262 25.96 19.53 3.03
C THR A 262 26.99 18.47 3.42
N ARG A 263 26.62 17.48 4.23
CA ARG A 263 27.51 16.42 4.70
C ARG A 263 27.22 15.12 3.98
N LEU A 264 27.73 15.03 2.76
CA LEU A 264 27.70 13.81 1.97
C LEU A 264 28.55 12.72 2.65
N THR A 265 28.04 11.49 2.68
CA THR A 265 28.79 10.30 3.10
C THR A 265 28.85 9.34 1.93
N LEU A 266 30.06 9.00 1.49
CA LEU A 266 30.24 8.14 0.32
C LEU A 266 30.09 6.66 0.70
N LYS A 267 29.71 5.84 -0.28
CA LYS A 267 29.55 4.39 -0.17
C LYS A 267 30.70 3.71 -0.90
N CYS A 268 31.30 2.69 -0.28
CA CYS A 268 32.29 1.85 -0.95
C CYS A 268 31.62 1.01 -2.04
N GLN A 269 32.13 1.07 -3.28
CA GLN A 269 31.54 0.38 -4.44
C GLN A 269 31.63 -1.16 -4.38
N LYS A 270 32.42 -1.72 -3.46
CA LYS A 270 32.63 -3.17 -3.35
C LYS A 270 31.91 -3.81 -2.17
N CYS A 271 31.93 -3.16 -1.00
CA CYS A 271 31.37 -3.72 0.24
C CYS A 271 30.27 -2.86 0.88
N HIS A 272 29.90 -1.75 0.23
CA HIS A 272 28.85 -0.82 0.62
C HIS A 272 29.08 -0.15 1.98
N GLN A 273 30.28 -0.28 2.56
CA GLN A 273 30.65 0.37 3.80
C GLN A 273 30.69 1.90 3.63
N SER A 274 30.24 2.60 4.67
CA SER A 274 30.36 4.06 4.75
C SER A 274 31.82 4.52 4.72
N LEU A 275 32.07 5.49 3.84
CA LEU A 275 33.34 6.16 3.63
C LEU A 275 33.18 7.64 4.03
N PRO A 276 33.65 8.05 5.22
CA PRO A 276 33.57 9.44 5.63
C PRO A 276 34.47 10.29 4.74
N LEU A 277 33.91 11.35 4.17
CA LEU A 277 34.66 12.35 3.40
C LEU A 277 35.63 13.09 4.33
N LEU A 278 36.92 12.81 4.17
CA LEU A 278 38.00 13.58 4.81
C LEU A 278 38.37 14.71 3.85
N ALA A 279 38.23 15.97 4.30
CA ALA A 279 38.31 17.17 3.46
C ALA A 279 39.62 17.38 2.67
N THR A 280 40.64 16.56 2.89
CA THR A 280 42.00 16.75 2.37
C THR A 280 42.50 15.61 1.48
N SER A 281 41.70 14.57 1.22
CA SER A 281 42.15 13.38 0.48
C SER A 281 41.40 13.21 -0.85
N ASP A 282 42.14 13.21 -1.96
CA ASP A 282 41.60 12.92 -3.30
C ASP A 282 41.16 11.45 -3.45
N VAL A 283 41.71 10.56 -2.63
CA VAL A 283 41.40 9.13 -2.62
C VAL A 283 41.06 8.68 -1.20
N ILE A 284 39.96 7.95 -1.05
CA ILE A 284 39.57 7.29 0.20
C ILE A 284 39.77 5.78 0.03
N THR A 285 40.50 5.16 0.96
CA THR A 285 40.66 3.70 1.00
C THR A 285 39.66 3.09 1.99
N CYS A 286 38.90 2.10 1.54
CA CYS A 286 37.94 1.39 2.36
C CYS A 286 38.65 0.51 3.39
N LYS A 287 38.49 0.81 4.68
CA LYS A 287 39.11 0.04 5.78
C LYS A 287 38.66 -1.43 5.88
N ARG A 288 37.62 -1.82 5.15
CA ARG A 288 37.04 -3.18 5.21
C ARG A 288 37.52 -4.09 4.08
N CYS A 289 37.78 -3.54 2.89
CA CYS A 289 38.07 -4.35 1.70
C CYS A 289 39.18 -3.77 0.81
N ASP A 290 39.85 -2.72 1.30
CA ASP A 290 40.97 -2.00 0.68
C ASP A 290 40.68 -1.36 -0.68
N GLU A 291 39.40 -1.33 -1.09
CA GLU A 291 38.94 -0.64 -2.30
C GLU A 291 39.23 0.86 -2.22
N GLN A 292 39.75 1.42 -3.31
CA GLN A 292 40.07 2.85 -3.40
C GLN A 292 39.00 3.59 -4.18
N LEU A 293 38.52 4.70 -3.63
CA LEU A 293 37.54 5.57 -4.27
C LEU A 293 38.16 6.94 -4.53
N SER A 294 38.16 7.38 -5.79
CA SER A 294 38.59 8.73 -6.18
C SER A 294 37.48 9.75 -5.90
N VAL A 295 37.66 10.56 -4.87
CA VAL A 295 36.68 11.56 -4.41
C VAL A 295 36.35 12.57 -5.52
N GLY A 296 37.36 13.17 -6.16
CA GLY A 296 37.14 14.21 -7.17
C GLY A 296 36.32 13.74 -8.37
N MET A 297 36.64 12.56 -8.91
CA MET A 297 35.88 11.92 -9.98
C MET A 297 34.44 11.59 -9.55
N THR A 298 34.26 11.00 -8.36
CA THR A 298 32.92 10.69 -7.83
C THR A 298 32.07 11.94 -7.65
N LEU A 299 32.63 13.03 -7.11
CA LEU A 299 31.89 14.28 -6.94
C LEU A 299 31.52 14.94 -8.27
N THR A 300 32.43 14.90 -9.26
CA THR A 300 32.14 15.40 -10.61
C THR A 300 31.02 14.61 -11.28
N GLU A 301 31.05 13.29 -11.10
CA GLU A 301 30.04 12.37 -11.60
C GLU A 301 28.66 12.59 -10.96
N LEU A 302 28.62 12.76 -9.63
CA LEU A 302 27.41 13.10 -8.89
C LEU A 302 26.87 14.47 -9.31
N SER A 303 27.73 15.48 -9.47
CA SER A 303 27.35 16.82 -9.93
C SER A 303 26.71 16.78 -11.32
N LYS A 304 27.31 16.04 -12.27
CA LYS A 304 26.72 15.88 -13.60
C LYS A 304 25.34 15.20 -13.52
N SER A 305 25.23 14.16 -12.69
CA SER A 305 23.96 13.45 -12.50
C SER A 305 22.89 14.35 -11.87
N HIS A 306 23.28 15.23 -10.94
CA HIS A 306 22.40 16.24 -10.34
C HIS A 306 21.82 17.18 -11.39
N ASP A 307 22.64 17.69 -12.32
CA ASP A 307 22.16 18.58 -13.40
C ASP A 307 21.10 17.91 -14.29
N GLU A 308 21.33 16.63 -14.63
CA GLU A 308 20.37 15.82 -15.38
C GLU A 308 19.07 15.58 -14.59
N TYR A 309 19.18 15.30 -13.28
CA TYR A 309 18.06 15.15 -12.36
C TYR A 309 17.24 16.44 -12.24
N ALA A 310 17.87 17.60 -12.14
CA ALA A 310 17.18 18.89 -12.03
C ALA A 310 16.32 19.16 -13.28
N LEU A 311 16.86 18.88 -14.47
CA LEU A 311 16.13 18.99 -15.72
C LEU A 311 14.99 17.96 -15.82
N ALA A 312 15.23 16.72 -15.41
CA ALA A 312 14.22 15.66 -15.42
C ALA A 312 13.07 15.95 -14.44
N SER A 313 13.37 16.46 -13.26
CA SER A 313 12.38 16.88 -12.27
C SER A 313 11.50 18.01 -12.80
N LYS A 314 12.09 18.98 -13.51
CA LYS A 314 11.32 20.01 -14.22
C LYS A 314 10.44 19.45 -15.33
N ARG A 315 10.93 18.46 -16.10
CA ARG A 315 10.10 17.78 -17.11
C ARG A 315 8.92 17.04 -16.48
N ALA A 316 9.15 16.35 -15.35
CA ALA A 316 8.11 15.67 -14.59
C ALA A 316 7.04 16.65 -14.10
N SER A 317 7.43 17.78 -13.51
CA SER A 317 6.49 18.81 -13.04
C SER A 317 5.69 19.47 -14.16
N CYS A 318 6.22 19.51 -15.39
CA CYS A 318 5.50 19.90 -16.60
C CYS A 318 4.66 18.78 -17.24
N GLY A 319 4.47 17.63 -16.58
CA GLY A 319 3.63 16.53 -17.05
C GLY A 319 4.29 15.57 -18.05
N LYS A 320 5.58 15.75 -18.37
CA LYS A 320 6.34 14.85 -19.26
C LYS A 320 6.91 13.64 -18.50
N LEU A 321 6.01 12.86 -17.89
CA LEU A 321 6.34 11.81 -16.93
C LEU A 321 7.20 10.69 -17.55
N LEU A 322 6.82 10.19 -18.72
CA LEU A 322 7.51 9.10 -19.41
C LEU A 322 8.92 9.50 -19.90
N GLU A 323 9.12 10.78 -20.23
CA GLU A 323 10.43 11.31 -20.61
C GLU A 323 11.34 11.52 -19.38
N ALA A 324 10.76 11.87 -18.23
CA ALA A 324 11.50 12.15 -17.00
C ALA A 324 11.96 10.86 -16.29
N LEU A 325 11.10 9.85 -16.21
CA LEU A 325 11.32 8.63 -15.42
C LEU A 325 12.67 7.94 -15.68
N PRO A 326 13.10 7.67 -16.93
CA PRO A 326 14.38 7.00 -17.17
C PRO A 326 15.58 7.78 -16.64
N VAL A 327 15.53 9.12 -16.65
CA VAL A 327 16.61 9.96 -16.12
C VAL A 327 16.59 9.95 -14.59
N LEU A 328 15.41 10.05 -13.98
CA LEU A 328 15.25 9.97 -12.54
C LEU A 328 15.73 8.63 -11.97
N VAL A 329 15.34 7.51 -12.59
CA VAL A 329 15.76 6.17 -12.17
C VAL A 329 17.27 6.01 -12.26
N ARG A 330 17.90 6.42 -13.37
CA ARG A 330 19.38 6.38 -13.49
C ARG A 330 20.08 7.25 -12.46
N HIS A 331 19.52 8.41 -12.12
CA HIS A 331 20.06 9.25 -11.07
C HIS A 331 19.95 8.58 -9.69
N LEU A 332 18.82 7.93 -9.39
CA LEU A 332 18.65 7.18 -8.14
C LEU A 332 19.65 6.01 -8.04
N GLU A 333 19.85 5.25 -9.12
CA GLU A 333 20.86 4.19 -9.20
C GLU A 333 22.28 4.73 -8.96
N ARG A 334 22.57 5.92 -9.50
CA ARG A 334 23.84 6.62 -9.29
C ARG A 334 24.02 7.00 -7.81
N LEU A 335 23.01 7.60 -7.21
CA LEU A 335 23.06 7.94 -5.79
C LEU A 335 23.24 6.70 -4.92
N ASP A 336 22.49 5.62 -5.19
CA ASP A 336 22.65 4.37 -4.46
C ASP A 336 24.08 3.81 -4.54
N SER A 337 24.69 3.88 -5.73
CA SER A 337 26.05 3.36 -5.95
C SER A 337 27.13 4.08 -5.15
N PHE A 338 26.95 5.38 -4.86
CA PHE A 338 28.01 6.25 -4.33
C PHE A 338 27.69 6.87 -2.97
N VAL A 339 26.44 6.90 -2.54
CA VAL A 339 26.00 7.69 -1.39
C VAL A 339 25.36 6.79 -0.35
N CYS A 340 25.73 6.98 0.91
CA CYS A 340 25.06 6.31 2.02
C CYS A 340 23.74 7.00 2.35
N GLU A 341 22.70 6.21 2.60
CA GLU A 341 21.44 6.69 3.14
C GLU A 341 21.53 6.98 4.66
N PRO A 342 20.76 7.96 5.17
CA PRO A 342 19.78 8.75 4.43
C PRO A 342 20.39 10.02 3.81
N TRP A 343 20.06 10.32 2.54
CA TRP A 343 20.49 11.53 1.83
C TRP A 343 19.30 12.26 1.22
N LYS A 344 19.22 13.60 1.38
CA LYS A 344 18.01 14.35 1.00
C LYS A 344 17.68 14.26 -0.49
N GLU A 345 18.69 14.33 -1.36
CA GLU A 345 18.47 14.24 -2.81
C GLU A 345 17.98 12.85 -3.23
N PHE A 346 18.45 11.79 -2.55
CA PHE A 346 17.99 10.43 -2.80
C PHE A 346 16.48 10.32 -2.59
N TYR A 347 15.98 10.78 -1.43
CA TYR A 347 14.54 10.75 -1.15
C TYR A 347 13.73 11.77 -1.96
N SER A 348 14.35 12.88 -2.39
CA SER A 348 13.72 13.84 -3.31
C SER A 348 13.50 13.23 -4.70
N CYS A 349 14.52 12.54 -5.21
CA CYS A 349 14.43 11.79 -6.46
C CYS A 349 13.41 10.65 -6.35
N GLN A 350 13.49 9.85 -5.28
CA GLN A 350 12.53 8.77 -5.04
C GLN A 350 11.08 9.29 -4.95
N ALA A 351 10.84 10.40 -4.24
CA ALA A 351 9.51 11.01 -4.15
C ALA A 351 9.00 11.48 -5.53
N THR A 352 9.90 12.02 -6.37
CA THR A 352 9.57 12.43 -7.75
C THR A 352 9.21 11.23 -8.62
N ILE A 353 9.94 10.12 -8.51
CA ILE A 353 9.65 8.86 -9.20
C ILE A 353 8.29 8.30 -8.76
N LYS A 354 8.05 8.22 -7.45
CA LYS A 354 6.77 7.78 -6.87
C LYS A 354 5.60 8.61 -7.42
N GLN A 355 5.75 9.94 -7.46
CA GLN A 355 4.72 10.83 -7.98
C GLN A 355 4.46 10.61 -9.48
N CYS A 356 5.51 10.41 -10.28
CA CYS A 356 5.37 10.03 -11.69
C CYS A 356 4.55 8.74 -11.85
N TYR A 357 4.86 7.68 -11.09
CA TYR A 357 4.12 6.42 -11.19
C TYR A 357 2.66 6.53 -10.76
N ARG A 358 2.37 7.29 -9.70
CA ARG A 358 1.01 7.55 -9.24
C ARG A 358 0.18 8.30 -10.28
N LEU A 359 0.76 9.34 -10.91
CA LEU A 359 0.09 10.12 -11.96
C LEU A 359 -0.10 9.31 -13.26
N LEU A 360 0.86 8.45 -13.63
CA LEU A 360 0.67 7.50 -14.72
C LEU A 360 -0.46 6.52 -14.41
N GLY A 361 -0.53 6.01 -13.18
CA GLY A 361 -1.64 5.18 -12.69
C GLY A 361 -3.00 5.85 -12.86
N ALA A 362 -3.09 7.12 -12.46
CA ALA A 362 -4.29 7.92 -12.62
C ALA A 362 -4.66 8.16 -14.09
N LYS A 363 -3.67 8.36 -14.99
CA LYS A 363 -3.91 8.59 -16.41
C LYS A 363 -4.37 7.33 -17.15
N TYR A 364 -3.73 6.19 -16.90
CA TYR A 364 -4.00 4.95 -17.61
C TYR A 364 -5.08 4.08 -16.95
N GLY A 365 -5.36 4.31 -15.67
CA GLY A 365 -6.42 3.61 -14.93
C GLY A 365 -7.84 4.06 -15.26
N GLN A 366 -8.04 5.08 -16.11
CA GLN A 366 -9.37 5.60 -16.47
C GLN A 366 -10.11 4.78 -17.54
N ASN A 367 -9.44 3.81 -18.17
CA ASN A 367 -10.07 2.98 -19.18
C ASN A 367 -10.58 1.67 -18.56
N CYS A 368 -11.90 1.53 -18.49
CA CYS A 368 -12.56 0.25 -18.18
C CYS A 368 -12.42 -0.79 -19.33
N GLY A 369 -11.75 -0.43 -20.42
CA GLY A 369 -11.51 -1.29 -21.57
C GLY A 369 -10.32 -2.21 -21.35
N ILE A 370 -10.61 -3.49 -21.09
CA ILE A 370 -9.88 -4.68 -21.58
C ILE A 370 -8.40 -4.38 -21.92
N LEU A 371 -7.54 -4.42 -20.91
CA LEU A 371 -6.18 -4.91 -21.09
C LEU A 371 -6.16 -6.33 -20.50
N CYS A 372 -6.61 -7.28 -21.32
CA CYS A 372 -6.32 -8.69 -21.17
C CYS A 372 -4.81 -8.92 -21.24
#